data_AF-A0AAV3XHU7-F1
#
_entry.id   AF-A0AAV3XHU7-F1
#
_cell.length_a   1.000
_cell.length_b   1.000
_cell.length_c   1.000
_cell.angle_alpha   90.00
_cell.angle_beta   90.00
_cell.angle_gamma   90.00
#
_symmetry.space_group_name_H-M   'P 1'
#
loop_
_entity.id
_entity.type
_entity.pdbx_description
1 polymer ?
#
loop_
_entity_poly.entity_id
_entity_poly.type
_entity_poly.pdbx_seq_one_letter_code
_entity_poly.pdbx_strand_id
1 'polypeptide(L)'
;MLIPLTREKFEQLIPLIATGSQYKYSWGKPRDVVLRLLISAGIPLLLYLLHFALPDFEGLISVLGIIAGLYVLWEPILRSSLKNAECRRYKYSGFWRGEVLDAYVSDEVVGKQLTTNKRGELMVVEDRQKQLNLEVGDETGFSTGLQVPLRREYKGIRRGQIAEMMVMSNRPDLSRISKVSDIFIPDLDLWVSDYPYLRRDEFADISRELQPAPEREREPRRGKRFSQDAAPKRRPRTTQEDW
;
A
#
# COMPACT_ATOMS: atom_id res chain seq x y z
N MET A 1 4.87 9.58 -16.40
CA MET A 1 4.49 10.97 -16.04
C MET A 1 4.86 11.22 -14.59
N LEU A 2 5.52 12.35 -14.32
CA LEU A 2 5.97 12.73 -12.98
C LEU A 2 5.41 14.11 -12.63
N ILE A 3 4.70 14.19 -11.50
CA ILE A 3 4.09 15.42 -11.01
C ILE A 3 4.72 15.74 -9.65
N PRO A 4 5.43 16.88 -9.51
CA PRO A 4 6.02 17.25 -8.22
C PRO A 4 4.90 17.51 -7.20
N LEU A 5 5.05 16.94 -6.00
CA LEU A 5 4.12 17.15 -4.89
C LEU A 5 4.67 18.22 -3.96
N THR A 6 3.77 19.05 -3.42
CA THR A 6 4.13 20.01 -2.39
C THR A 6 4.53 19.30 -1.10
N ARG A 7 5.36 19.96 -0.29
CA ARG A 7 5.82 19.39 0.98
C ARG A 7 4.67 19.07 1.92
N GLU A 8 3.63 19.89 1.94
CA GLU A 8 2.44 19.68 2.76
C GLU A 8 1.70 18.39 2.37
N LYS A 9 1.51 18.15 1.06
CA LYS A 9 0.87 16.92 0.56
C LYS A 9 1.70 15.68 0.87
N PHE A 10 3.03 15.79 0.77
CA PHE A 10 3.93 14.72 1.16
C PHE A 10 3.79 14.35 2.64
N GLU A 11 3.70 15.34 3.53
CA GLU A 11 3.56 15.10 4.97
C GLU A 11 2.18 14.59 5.38
N GLN A 12 1.14 14.90 4.59
CA GLN A 12 -0.18 14.27 4.72
C GLN A 12 -0.12 12.78 4.35
N LEU A 13 0.50 12.46 3.20
CA LEU A 13 0.61 11.09 2.70
C LEU A 13 1.51 10.19 3.57
N ILE A 14 2.60 10.73 4.13
CA ILE A 14 3.50 10.02 5.05
C ILE A 14 3.57 10.78 6.39
N PRO A 15 2.66 10.49 7.33
CA PRO A 15 2.66 11.12 8.64
C PRO A 15 3.89 10.71 9.45
N LEU A 16 4.30 11.58 10.38
CA LEU A 16 5.42 11.30 11.29
C LEU A 16 5.11 10.10 12.19
N ILE A 17 3.86 10.00 12.64
CA ILE A 17 3.38 8.95 13.52
C ILE A 17 2.79 7.84 12.66
N ALA A 18 3.03 6.59 13.08
CA ALA A 18 2.50 5.40 12.45
C ALA A 18 0.98 5.47 12.24
N THR A 19 0.52 5.08 11.06
CA THR A 19 -0.91 4.90 10.78
C THR A 19 -1.40 3.55 11.29
N GLY A 20 -2.73 3.35 11.38
CA GLY A 20 -3.31 2.08 11.81
C GLY A 20 -2.89 0.88 10.93
N SER A 21 -2.73 1.08 9.63
CA SER A 21 -2.25 0.05 8.70
C SER A 21 -0.78 -0.30 8.95
N GLN A 22 0.07 0.69 9.23
CA GLN A 22 1.48 0.51 9.60
C GLN A 22 1.63 -0.20 10.94
N TYR A 23 0.80 0.15 11.92
CA TYR A 23 0.77 -0.51 13.22
C TYR A 23 0.44 -2.00 13.10
N LYS A 24 -0.61 -2.33 12.34
CA LYS A 24 -1.00 -3.73 12.06
C LYS A 24 0.11 -4.50 11.36
N TYR A 25 0.81 -3.87 10.42
CA TYR A 25 1.95 -4.50 9.74
C TYR A 25 3.11 -4.77 10.71
N SER A 26 3.44 -3.80 11.57
CA SER A 26 4.57 -3.89 12.51
C SER A 26 4.33 -4.84 13.69
N TRP A 27 3.10 -5.33 13.88
CA TRP A 27 2.80 -6.43 14.80
C TRP A 27 3.53 -7.73 14.41
N GLY A 28 3.86 -7.90 13.13
CA GLY A 28 4.76 -8.94 12.66
C GLY A 28 4.24 -10.37 12.86
N LYS A 29 5.17 -11.31 13.06
CA LYS A 29 4.85 -12.73 13.27
C LYS A 29 4.46 -12.97 14.73
N PRO A 30 3.67 -14.02 15.05
CA PRO A 30 3.29 -14.34 16.43
C PRO A 30 4.51 -14.53 17.34
N ARG A 31 5.61 -15.06 16.81
CA ARG A 31 6.91 -15.16 17.52
C ARG A 31 7.41 -13.80 18.01
N ASP A 32 7.29 -12.75 17.19
CA ASP A 32 7.76 -11.41 17.53
C ASP A 32 6.91 -10.82 18.66
N VAL A 33 5.60 -11.09 18.65
CA VAL A 33 4.69 -10.70 19.74
C VAL A 33 5.06 -11.39 21.05
N VAL A 34 5.34 -12.69 21.02
CA VAL A 34 5.78 -13.44 22.22
C VAL A 34 7.10 -12.88 22.75
N LEU A 35 8.07 -12.61 21.88
CA LEU A 35 9.35 -12.02 22.29
C LEU A 35 9.15 -10.65 22.95
N ARG A 36 8.28 -9.81 22.38
CA ARG A 36 7.94 -8.50 22.97
C ARG A 36 7.26 -8.62 24.33
N LEU A 37 6.36 -9.59 24.49
CA LEU A 37 5.71 -9.87 25.78
C LEU A 37 6.73 -10.33 26.83
N LEU A 38 7.67 -11.20 26.45
CA LEU A 38 8.76 -11.63 27.33
C LEU A 38 9.65 -10.45 27.77
N ILE A 39 9.98 -9.54 26.85
CA ILE A 39 10.75 -8.33 27.17
C ILE A 39 9.95 -7.41 28.10
N SER A 40 8.67 -7.20 27.80
CA SER A 40 7.74 -6.37 28.57
C SER A 40 7.51 -6.89 29.99
N ALA A 41 7.58 -8.21 30.24
CA ALA A 41 7.53 -8.77 31.59
C ALA A 41 8.92 -8.85 32.25
N GLY A 42 9.94 -9.23 31.48
CA GLY A 42 11.28 -9.54 31.99
C GLY A 42 12.07 -8.32 32.44
N ILE A 43 12.05 -7.21 31.67
CA ILE A 43 12.78 -6.00 32.05
C ILE A 43 12.20 -5.37 33.33
N PRO A 44 10.88 -5.17 33.48
CA PRO A 44 10.32 -4.67 34.73
C PRO A 44 10.59 -5.59 35.92
N LEU A 45 10.58 -6.91 35.74
CA LEU A 45 10.95 -7.86 36.79
C LEU A 45 12.41 -7.68 37.23
N LEU A 46 13.34 -7.53 36.29
CA LEU A 46 14.75 -7.29 36.61
C LEU A 46 14.94 -5.95 37.32
N LEU A 47 14.25 -4.90 36.86
CA LEU A 47 14.25 -3.59 37.51
C LEU A 47 13.68 -3.65 38.93
N TYR A 48 12.61 -4.42 39.13
CA TYR A 48 12.03 -4.67 40.44
C TYR A 48 13.01 -5.38 41.38
N LEU A 49 13.80 -6.34 40.89
CA LEU A 49 14.86 -6.96 41.69
C LEU A 49 16.00 -5.95 42.00
N LEU A 50 16.35 -5.11 41.03
CA LEU A 50 17.38 -4.08 41.19
C LEU A 50 16.99 -3.01 42.22
N HIS A 51 15.70 -2.73 42.37
CA HIS A 51 15.19 -1.81 43.39
C HIS A 51 15.65 -2.20 44.81
N PHE A 52 15.73 -3.49 45.15
CA PHE A 52 16.24 -3.94 46.46
C PHE A 52 17.74 -3.65 46.67
N ALA A 53 18.52 -3.54 45.60
CA ALA A 53 19.95 -3.24 45.68
C ALA A 53 20.24 -1.72 45.65
N LEU A 54 19.31 -0.92 45.10
CA LEU A 54 19.46 0.52 44.89
C LEU A 54 18.21 1.29 45.37
N PRO A 55 17.95 1.32 46.69
CA PRO A 55 16.74 1.94 47.24
C PRO A 55 16.64 3.45 46.96
N ASP A 56 17.79 4.16 46.89
CA ASP A 56 17.85 5.59 46.60
C ASP A 56 17.31 5.97 45.20
N PHE A 57 17.14 4.99 44.30
CA PHE A 57 16.69 5.19 42.92
C PHE A 57 15.28 4.63 42.64
N GLU A 58 14.48 4.33 43.67
CA GLU A 58 13.14 3.73 43.55
C GLU A 58 12.26 4.39 42.48
N GLY A 59 12.17 5.73 42.50
CA GLY A 59 11.33 6.47 41.56
C GLY A 59 11.77 6.29 40.11
N LEU A 60 13.09 6.36 39.85
CA LEU A 60 13.64 6.17 38.51
C LEU A 60 13.43 4.74 38.01
N ILE A 61 13.69 3.74 38.87
CA ILE A 61 13.52 2.33 38.55
C ILE A 61 12.06 2.02 38.22
N SER A 62 11.11 2.60 38.97
CA SER A 62 9.68 2.44 38.73
C SER A 62 9.25 3.04 37.39
N VAL A 63 9.70 4.25 37.05
CA VAL A 63 9.40 4.88 35.76
C VAL A 63 9.95 4.07 34.59
N LEU A 64 11.20 3.60 34.69
CA LEU A 64 11.80 2.72 33.67
C LEU A 64 11.05 1.40 33.56
N GLY A 65 10.58 0.85 34.68
CA GLY A 65 9.75 -0.35 34.73
C GLY A 65 8.42 -0.17 33.99
N ILE A 66 7.74 0.96 34.16
CA ILE A 66 6.50 1.27 33.42
C ILE A 66 6.77 1.40 31.92
N ILE A 67 7.82 2.15 31.53
CA ILE A 67 8.18 2.33 30.12
C ILE A 67 8.52 0.97 29.47
N ALA A 68 9.27 0.13 30.16
CA ALA A 68 9.61 -1.21 29.71
C ALA A 68 8.39 -2.14 29.67
N GLY A 69 7.48 -2.05 30.65
CA GLY A 69 6.21 -2.78 30.64
C GLY A 69 5.34 -2.44 29.44
N LEU A 70 5.36 -1.19 28.99
CA LEU A 70 4.64 -0.73 27.80
C LEU A 70 5.36 -1.03 26.47
N TYR A 71 6.50 -1.73 26.48
CA TYR A 71 7.31 -2.04 25.29
C TYR A 71 6.51 -2.64 24.13
N VAL A 72 5.56 -3.53 24.45
CA VAL A 72 4.69 -4.17 23.45
C VAL A 72 3.84 -3.16 22.68
N LEU A 73 3.47 -2.04 23.31
CA LEU A 73 2.62 -1.02 22.71
C LEU A 73 3.43 0.00 21.91
N TRP A 74 4.56 0.47 22.43
CA TRP A 74 5.30 1.57 21.80
C TRP A 74 6.35 1.11 20.77
N GLU A 75 6.92 -0.09 20.86
CA GLU A 75 7.92 -0.55 19.87
C GLU A 75 7.36 -0.59 18.43
N PRO A 76 6.14 -1.10 18.17
CA PRO A 76 5.61 -1.17 16.81
C PRO A 76 5.35 0.23 16.23
N ILE A 77 4.94 1.16 17.09
CA ILE A 77 4.74 2.57 16.75
C ILE A 77 6.10 3.17 16.39
N LEU A 78 7.09 3.05 17.27
CA LEU A 78 8.41 3.64 17.07
C LEU A 78 9.06 3.10 15.79
N ARG A 79 9.04 1.79 15.57
CA ARG A 79 9.63 1.16 14.39
C ARG A 79 9.00 1.66 13.08
N SER A 80 7.69 1.84 13.08
CA SER A 80 6.94 2.37 11.93
C SER A 80 7.24 3.86 11.72
N SER A 81 7.26 4.65 12.80
CA SER A 81 7.59 6.07 12.76
C SER A 81 9.02 6.32 12.29
N LEU A 82 9.99 5.47 12.66
CA LEU A 82 11.37 5.55 12.17
C LEU A 82 11.46 5.34 10.66
N LYS A 83 10.71 4.38 10.11
CA LYS A 83 10.61 4.17 8.66
C LYS A 83 10.01 5.39 7.95
N ASN A 84 8.97 5.98 8.52
CA ASN A 84 8.35 7.19 7.97
C ASN A 84 9.32 8.38 8.04
N ALA A 85 10.07 8.52 9.14
CA ALA A 85 11.08 9.56 9.31
C ALA A 85 12.22 9.43 8.27
N GLU A 86 12.64 8.20 7.95
CA GLU A 86 13.62 7.94 6.90
C GLU A 86 13.13 8.45 5.54
N CYS A 87 11.87 8.18 5.18
CA CYS A 87 11.24 8.74 3.99
C CYS A 87 11.14 10.27 4.05
N ARG A 88 10.83 10.84 5.22
CA ARG A 88 10.70 12.31 5.38
C ARG A 88 12.01 13.08 5.30
N ARG A 89 13.15 12.40 5.37
CA ARG A 89 14.48 13.00 5.20
C ARG A 89 14.69 13.56 3.79
N TYR A 90 14.00 13.03 2.79
CA TYR A 90 14.06 13.54 1.43
C TYR A 90 13.33 14.87 1.32
N LYS A 91 13.93 15.84 0.61
CA LYS A 91 13.40 17.21 0.49
C LYS A 91 12.27 17.32 -0.53
N TYR A 92 12.34 16.51 -1.58
CA TYR A 92 11.41 16.57 -2.71
C TYR A 92 10.72 15.23 -2.90
N SER A 93 9.48 15.30 -3.35
CA SER A 93 8.63 14.15 -3.63
C SER A 93 7.81 14.41 -4.88
N GLY A 94 7.48 13.36 -5.61
CA GLY A 94 6.60 13.44 -6.76
C GLY A 94 5.61 12.28 -6.78
N PHE A 95 4.44 12.54 -7.35
CA PHE A 95 3.54 11.52 -7.81
C PHE A 95 4.05 11.01 -9.15
N TRP A 96 4.32 9.73 -9.21
CA TRP A 96 4.79 9.06 -10.41
C TRP A 96 3.71 8.14 -10.95
N ARG A 97 3.51 8.18 -12.26
CA ARG A 97 2.61 7.29 -13.00
C ARG A 97 3.35 6.72 -14.19
N GLY A 98 3.39 5.40 -14.28
CA GLY A 98 3.93 4.66 -15.40
C GLY A 98 3.12 3.40 -15.65
N GLU A 99 3.78 2.38 -16.18
CA GLU A 99 3.16 1.11 -16.55
C GLU A 99 3.91 -0.07 -15.92
N VAL A 100 3.17 -1.16 -15.72
CA VAL A 100 3.75 -2.45 -15.38
C VAL A 100 4.51 -2.99 -16.59
N LEU A 101 5.84 -3.07 -16.46
CA LEU A 101 6.72 -3.63 -17.47
C LEU A 101 6.69 -5.16 -17.42
N ASP A 102 6.78 -5.72 -16.21
CA ASP A 102 6.70 -7.15 -15.99
C ASP A 102 6.19 -7.51 -14.59
N ALA A 103 5.58 -8.69 -14.47
CA ALA A 103 5.14 -9.26 -13.21
C ALA A 103 5.36 -10.77 -13.24
N TYR A 104 6.32 -11.27 -12.47
CA TYR A 104 6.68 -12.69 -12.46
C TYR A 104 6.87 -13.22 -11.03
N VAL A 105 6.66 -14.51 -10.87
CA VAL A 105 6.82 -15.20 -9.58
C VAL A 105 8.17 -15.88 -9.52
N SER A 106 8.94 -15.63 -8.46
CA SER A 106 10.17 -16.36 -8.15
C SER A 106 10.01 -17.15 -6.85
N ASP A 107 10.76 -18.25 -6.75
CA ASP A 107 10.93 -18.97 -5.48
C ASP A 107 12.18 -18.42 -4.80
N GLU A 108 12.03 -17.81 -3.62
CA GLU A 108 13.16 -17.32 -2.84
C GLU A 108 13.36 -18.19 -1.59
N VAL A 109 14.62 -18.52 -1.28
CA VAL A 109 15.00 -19.27 -0.08
C VAL A 109 15.01 -18.31 1.09
N VAL A 110 13.92 -18.30 1.87
CA VAL A 110 13.72 -17.38 3.01
C VAL A 110 14.45 -17.87 4.27
N GLY A 111 14.80 -19.16 4.34
CA GLY A 111 15.59 -19.70 5.44
C GLY A 111 16.14 -21.10 5.15
N LYS A 112 17.27 -21.42 5.78
CA LYS A 112 17.84 -22.77 5.81
C LYS A 112 17.81 -23.27 7.25
N GLN A 113 17.11 -24.36 7.50
CA GLN A 113 17.11 -25.01 8.81
C GLN A 113 17.84 -26.34 8.70
N LEU A 114 18.80 -26.56 9.59
CA LEU A 114 19.41 -27.87 9.80
C LEU A 114 18.49 -28.65 10.73
N THR A 115 17.74 -29.60 10.19
CA THR A 115 16.95 -30.54 10.98
C THR A 115 17.60 -31.92 10.92
N THR A 116 17.22 -32.82 11.82
CA THR A 116 17.77 -34.19 11.84
C THR A 116 16.66 -35.17 11.45
N ASN A 117 16.94 -36.10 10.53
CA ASN A 117 15.95 -37.12 10.16
C ASN A 117 15.76 -38.15 11.29
N LYS A 118 14.77 -39.05 11.17
CA LYS A 118 14.49 -40.11 12.17
C LYS A 118 15.65 -41.10 12.40
N ARG A 119 16.72 -41.04 11.59
CA ARG A 119 17.93 -41.85 11.65
C ARG A 119 19.15 -41.09 12.20
N GLY A 120 19.00 -39.82 12.60
CA GLY A 120 20.10 -39.04 13.18
C GLY A 120 20.96 -38.27 12.16
N GLU A 121 20.58 -38.25 10.88
CA GLU A 121 21.34 -37.54 9.85
C GLU A 121 20.86 -36.08 9.72
N LEU A 122 21.82 -35.15 9.65
CA LEU A 122 21.55 -33.73 9.41
C LEU A 122 21.03 -33.52 7.98
N MET A 123 19.82 -32.98 7.88
CA MET A 123 19.17 -32.57 6.64
C MET A 123 18.96 -31.05 6.62
N VAL A 124 19.38 -30.41 5.53
CA VAL A 124 19.09 -29.00 5.27
C VAL A 124 17.67 -28.92 4.69
N VAL A 125 16.72 -28.38 5.45
CA VAL A 125 15.38 -28.03 4.94
C VAL A 125 15.40 -26.55 4.55
N GLU A 126 15.20 -26.28 3.27
CA GLU A 126 15.06 -24.91 2.74
C GLU A 126 13.59 -24.50 2.79
N ASP A 127 13.31 -23.43 3.53
CA ASP A 127 11.99 -22.79 3.51
C ASP A 127 11.93 -21.85 2.30
N ARG A 128 11.26 -22.32 1.24
CA ARG A 128 11.08 -21.57 -0.01
C ARG A 128 9.73 -20.88 0.00
N GLN A 129 9.74 -19.56 -0.16
CA GLN A 129 8.53 -18.78 -0.26
C GLN A 129 8.40 -18.19 -1.66
N LYS A 130 7.19 -18.30 -2.24
CA LYS A 130 6.86 -17.65 -3.50
C LYS A 130 6.80 -16.14 -3.31
N GLN A 131 7.58 -15.42 -4.10
CA GLN A 131 7.62 -13.97 -4.15
C GLN A 131 7.10 -13.50 -5.52
N LEU A 132 6.35 -12.41 -5.52
CA LEU A 132 6.04 -11.65 -6.73
C LEU A 132 7.12 -10.60 -6.91
N ASN A 133 7.69 -10.54 -8.11
CA ASN A 133 8.56 -9.47 -8.56
C ASN A 133 7.76 -8.63 -9.54
N LEU A 134 7.56 -7.36 -9.21
CA LEU A 134 6.83 -6.40 -10.02
C LEU A 134 7.82 -5.36 -10.52
N GLU A 135 7.94 -5.22 -11.83
CA GLU A 135 8.76 -4.21 -12.49
C GLU A 135 7.86 -3.19 -13.16
N VAL A 136 8.10 -1.92 -12.86
CA VAL A 136 7.32 -0.80 -13.39
C VAL A 136 8.27 0.25 -13.95
N GLY A 137 7.81 0.97 -14.96
CA GLY A 137 8.60 2.02 -15.58
C GLY A 137 7.76 2.96 -16.42
N ASP A 138 8.41 4.00 -16.92
CA ASP A 138 7.78 4.98 -17.78
C ASP A 138 8.61 5.27 -19.03
N GLU A 139 8.02 6.07 -19.93
CA GLU A 139 8.63 6.48 -21.19
C GLU A 139 9.85 7.39 -21.00
N THR A 140 10.08 7.93 -19.79
CA THR A 140 11.26 8.77 -19.49
C THR A 140 12.50 7.95 -19.20
N GLY A 141 12.37 6.62 -19.16
CA GLY A 141 13.46 5.68 -18.89
C GLY A 141 13.66 5.39 -17.40
N PHE A 142 12.78 5.89 -16.52
CA PHE A 142 12.78 5.48 -15.13
C PHE A 142 12.15 4.08 -15.01
N SER A 143 12.84 3.16 -14.33
CA SER A 143 12.32 1.85 -13.99
C SER A 143 12.68 1.50 -12.55
N THR A 144 11.77 0.81 -11.87
CA THR A 144 11.97 0.31 -10.52
C THR A 144 11.22 -0.99 -10.32
N GLY A 145 11.68 -1.78 -9.36
CA GLY A 145 11.11 -3.08 -9.06
C GLY A 145 10.81 -3.22 -7.58
N LEU A 146 9.76 -3.98 -7.27
CA LEU A 146 9.41 -4.35 -5.91
C LEU A 146 9.19 -5.86 -5.82
N GLN A 147 9.80 -6.46 -4.82
CA GLN A 147 9.62 -7.87 -4.50
C GLN A 147 8.78 -8.02 -3.24
N VAL A 148 7.67 -8.76 -3.32
CA VAL A 148 6.74 -8.96 -2.20
C VAL A 148 6.26 -10.39 -2.09
N PRO A 149 5.90 -10.86 -0.88
CA PRO A 149 5.28 -12.18 -0.71
C PRO A 149 4.08 -12.37 -1.63
N LEU A 150 4.03 -13.49 -2.37
CA LEU A 150 2.93 -13.75 -3.28
C LEU A 150 1.61 -13.87 -2.51
N ARG A 151 0.62 -13.04 -2.88
CA ARG A 151 -0.73 -13.09 -2.35
C ARG A 151 -1.74 -13.39 -3.45
N ARG A 152 -2.91 -13.92 -3.07
CA ARG A 152 -3.99 -14.25 -4.03
C ARG A 152 -4.50 -13.01 -4.77
N GLU A 153 -4.47 -11.87 -4.10
CA GLU A 153 -4.86 -10.54 -4.61
C GLU A 153 -4.08 -10.19 -5.89
N TYR A 154 -2.82 -10.58 -5.98
CA TYR A 154 -1.91 -10.17 -7.06
C TYR A 154 -2.09 -10.93 -8.38
N LYS A 155 -2.98 -11.92 -8.45
CA LYS A 155 -3.21 -12.72 -9.66
C LYS A 155 -3.72 -11.90 -10.86
N GLY A 156 -4.30 -10.73 -10.60
CA GLY A 156 -4.85 -9.85 -11.63
C GLY A 156 -3.80 -8.99 -12.35
N ILE A 157 -2.57 -8.92 -11.83
CA ILE A 157 -1.54 -7.99 -12.33
C ILE A 157 -1.04 -8.45 -13.70
N ARG A 158 -1.02 -7.53 -14.67
CA ARG A 158 -0.60 -7.79 -16.05
C ARG A 158 0.26 -6.63 -16.56
N ARG A 159 1.11 -6.94 -17.54
CA ARG A 159 1.89 -5.95 -18.29
C ARG A 159 0.97 -4.92 -18.95
N GLY A 160 1.41 -3.67 -18.99
CA GLY A 160 0.68 -2.54 -19.58
C GLY A 160 -0.40 -1.93 -18.67
N GLN A 161 -0.61 -2.46 -17.46
CA GLN A 161 -1.47 -1.79 -16.48
C GLN A 161 -0.81 -0.53 -15.95
N ILE A 162 -1.64 0.47 -15.63
CA ILE A 162 -1.15 1.70 -15.00
C ILE A 162 -0.65 1.37 -13.59
N ALA A 163 0.56 1.84 -13.29
CA ALA A 163 1.16 1.76 -11.96
C ALA A 163 1.47 3.17 -11.46
N GLU A 164 1.06 3.45 -10.23
CA GLU A 164 1.22 4.75 -9.58
C GLU A 164 1.97 4.57 -8.27
N MET A 165 2.86 5.49 -7.95
CA MET A 165 3.56 5.49 -6.67
C MET A 165 4.02 6.89 -6.31
N MET A 166 4.41 7.08 -5.05
CA MET A 166 5.16 8.26 -4.67
C MET A 166 6.66 7.98 -4.75
N VAL A 167 7.38 8.90 -5.40
CA VAL A 167 8.84 8.88 -5.50
C VAL A 167 9.44 10.02 -4.68
N MET A 168 10.63 9.80 -4.14
CA MET A 168 11.32 10.75 -3.27
C MET A 168 12.73 11.02 -3.76
N SER A 169 13.16 12.27 -3.68
CA SER A 169 14.49 12.70 -4.11
C SER A 169 15.07 13.79 -3.21
N ASN A 170 16.40 13.91 -3.25
CA ASN A 170 17.12 15.07 -2.72
C ASN A 170 17.31 16.18 -3.76
N ARG A 171 16.90 15.97 -5.01
CA ARG A 171 16.97 16.98 -6.07
C ARG A 171 15.59 17.55 -6.42
N PRO A 172 15.49 18.87 -6.70
CA PRO A 172 14.22 19.53 -6.99
C PRO A 172 13.59 19.09 -8.32
N ASP A 173 14.42 18.70 -9.28
CA ASP A 173 14.01 18.24 -10.61
C ASP A 173 13.55 16.77 -10.62
N LEU A 174 13.66 16.07 -9.48
CA LEU A 174 13.41 14.63 -9.35
C LEU A 174 14.20 13.77 -10.37
N SER A 175 15.30 14.29 -10.94
CA SER A 175 16.11 13.59 -11.95
C SER A 175 16.73 12.29 -11.43
N ARG A 176 16.94 12.22 -10.11
CA ARG A 176 17.44 11.04 -9.42
C ARG A 176 16.49 10.63 -8.32
N ILE A 177 15.71 9.59 -8.56
CA ILE A 177 14.83 9.01 -7.55
C ILE A 177 15.69 8.23 -6.55
N SER A 178 15.55 8.57 -5.26
CA SER A 178 16.35 8.01 -4.17
C SER A 178 15.61 6.95 -3.38
N LYS A 179 14.28 7.08 -3.30
CA LYS A 179 13.40 6.13 -2.61
C LYS A 179 12.05 6.12 -3.31
N VAL A 180 11.42 4.95 -3.34
CA VAL A 180 10.06 4.75 -3.83
C VAL A 180 9.20 4.23 -2.69
N SER A 181 7.89 4.45 -2.81
CA SER A 181 6.87 3.98 -1.87
C SER A 181 6.08 2.80 -2.46
N ASP A 182 4.90 2.57 -1.91
CA ASP A 182 3.95 1.53 -2.33
C ASP A 182 3.54 1.74 -3.80
N ILE A 183 3.37 0.64 -4.54
CA ILE A 183 2.84 0.65 -5.90
C ILE A 183 1.32 0.46 -5.82
N PHE A 184 0.57 1.40 -6.37
CA PHE A 184 -0.86 1.33 -6.55
C PHE A 184 -1.19 1.02 -8.02
N ILE A 185 -2.09 0.06 -8.24
CA ILE A 185 -2.60 -0.30 -9.57
C ILE A 185 -4.09 0.08 -9.58
N PRO A 186 -4.45 1.24 -10.15
CA PRO A 186 -5.81 1.77 -10.09
C PRO A 186 -6.86 0.84 -10.70
N ASP A 187 -6.53 0.19 -11.82
CA ASP A 187 -7.45 -0.71 -12.55
C ASP A 187 -7.96 -1.89 -11.70
N LEU A 188 -7.18 -2.28 -10.70
CA LEU A 188 -7.48 -3.41 -9.80
C LEU A 188 -7.79 -2.96 -8.37
N ASP A 189 -7.76 -1.65 -8.09
CA ASP A 189 -7.78 -1.07 -6.74
C ASP A 189 -6.82 -1.80 -5.77
N LEU A 190 -5.59 -2.03 -6.25
CA LEU A 190 -4.67 -2.96 -5.62
C LEU A 190 -3.35 -2.29 -5.24
N TRP A 191 -2.89 -2.59 -4.01
CA TRP A 191 -1.66 -2.09 -3.44
C TRP A 191 -0.61 -3.19 -3.32
N VAL A 192 0.55 -2.97 -3.94
CA VAL A 192 1.72 -3.85 -3.86
C VAL A 192 2.79 -3.11 -3.06
N SER A 193 3.08 -3.60 -1.86
CA SER A 193 4.05 -2.97 -0.95
C SER A 193 4.71 -4.01 -0.06
N ASP A 194 6.02 -3.89 0.16
CA ASP A 194 6.74 -4.63 1.20
C ASP A 194 6.41 -4.07 2.59
N TYR A 195 6.14 -2.77 2.70
CA TYR A 195 5.65 -2.06 3.89
C TYR A 195 4.70 -0.93 3.46
N PRO A 196 3.55 -0.70 4.15
CA PRO A 196 2.60 0.33 3.74
C PRO A 196 3.08 1.73 4.14
N TYR A 197 3.87 2.39 3.29
CA TYR A 197 4.39 3.73 3.54
C TYR A 197 3.30 4.79 3.43
N LEU A 198 2.37 4.64 2.48
CA LEU A 198 1.39 5.66 2.14
C LEU A 198 0.10 5.50 2.93
N ARG A 199 -0.52 6.65 3.23
CA ARG A 199 -1.96 6.74 3.51
C ARG A 199 -2.73 6.46 2.23
N ARG A 200 -3.10 5.18 2.07
CA ARG A 200 -3.73 4.64 0.86
C ARG A 200 -5.05 5.31 0.51
N ASP A 201 -5.80 5.74 1.53
CA ASP A 201 -7.02 6.54 1.43
C ASP A 201 -6.74 7.86 0.67
N GLU A 202 -5.85 8.69 1.20
CA GLU A 202 -5.57 10.00 0.63
C GLU A 202 -4.85 9.90 -0.73
N PHE A 203 -4.00 8.89 -0.91
CA PHE A 203 -3.32 8.70 -2.19
C PHE A 203 -4.29 8.25 -3.29
N ALA A 204 -5.25 7.37 -2.98
CA ALA A 204 -6.27 6.96 -3.94
C ALA A 204 -7.18 8.14 -4.35
N ASP A 205 -7.42 9.08 -3.44
CA ASP A 205 -8.13 10.34 -3.76
C ASP A 205 -7.34 11.18 -4.77
N ILE A 206 -6.04 11.38 -4.52
CA ILE A 206 -5.14 12.11 -5.43
C ILE A 206 -5.06 11.42 -6.80
N SER A 207 -4.97 10.08 -6.83
CA SER A 207 -5.00 9.30 -8.07
C SER A 207 -6.26 9.61 -8.88
N ARG A 208 -7.44 9.56 -8.25
CA ARG A 208 -8.73 9.83 -8.91
C ARG A 208 -8.85 11.27 -9.42
N GLU A 209 -8.31 12.25 -8.68
CA GLU A 209 -8.29 13.66 -9.11
C GLU A 209 -7.39 13.88 -10.33
N LEU A 210 -6.29 13.13 -10.43
CA LEU A 210 -5.33 13.21 -11.53
C LEU A 210 -5.72 12.36 -12.74
N GLN A 211 -6.69 11.46 -12.60
CA GLN A 211 -7.27 10.76 -13.74
C GLN A 211 -8.08 11.75 -14.60
N PRO A 212 -7.86 11.79 -15.92
CA PRO A 212 -8.72 12.57 -16.80
C PRO A 212 -10.16 12.09 -16.58
N ALA A 213 -11.08 13.01 -16.29
CA ALA A 213 -12.47 12.68 -16.07
C ALA A 213 -12.92 11.72 -17.17
N PRO A 214 -13.55 10.57 -16.84
CA PRO A 214 -14.10 9.71 -17.87
C PRO A 214 -14.98 10.62 -18.72
N GLU A 215 -14.72 10.62 -20.03
CA GLU A 215 -15.50 11.34 -21.01
C GLU A 215 -16.92 10.82 -20.84
N ARG A 216 -17.71 11.49 -19.98
CA ARG A 216 -19.10 11.12 -19.71
C ARG A 216 -19.69 11.04 -21.09
N GLU A 217 -20.13 9.83 -21.43
CA GLU A 217 -20.82 9.51 -22.68
C GLU A 217 -21.61 10.74 -23.06
N ARG A 218 -21.16 11.42 -24.12
CA ARG A 218 -21.98 12.43 -24.78
C ARG A 218 -23.24 11.68 -25.13
N GLU A 219 -24.27 11.84 -24.30
CA GLU A 219 -25.60 11.30 -24.54
C GLU A 219 -25.87 11.52 -26.03
N PRO A 220 -26.09 10.45 -26.82
CA PRO A 220 -26.37 10.64 -28.22
C PRO A 220 -27.65 11.48 -28.25
N ARG A 221 -27.50 12.75 -28.65
CA ARG A 221 -28.61 13.69 -28.83
C ARG A 221 -29.67 12.94 -29.61
N ARG A 222 -30.71 12.51 -28.90
CA ARG A 222 -31.79 11.70 -29.44
C ARG A 222 -32.44 12.56 -30.51
N GLY A 223 -32.09 12.28 -31.76
CA GLY A 223 -32.62 13.00 -32.91
C GLY A 223 -34.13 12.98 -32.82
N LYS A 224 -34.75 14.16 -32.78
CA LYS A 224 -36.18 14.32 -32.97
C LYS A 224 -36.54 13.65 -34.29
N ARG A 225 -37.04 12.41 -34.23
CA ARG A 225 -37.71 11.75 -35.34
C ARG A 225 -38.88 12.65 -35.73
N PHE A 226 -38.81 13.20 -36.93
CA PHE A 226 -39.96 13.75 -37.63
C PHE A 226 -41.08 12.71 -37.60
N SER A 227 -42.20 13.05 -36.96
CA SER A 227 -43.45 12.33 -37.12
C SER A 227 -44.02 12.70 -38.50
N GLN A 228 -43.66 11.94 -39.52
CA GLN A 228 -44.50 11.78 -40.71
C GLN A 228 -45.39 10.58 -40.42
N ASP A 229 -46.64 10.83 -40.02
CA ASP A 229 -47.78 9.95 -40.27
C ASP A 229 -49.06 10.67 -39.82
N ALA A 230 -49.57 11.50 -40.73
CA ALA A 230 -50.94 11.99 -40.68
C ALA A 230 -51.54 11.86 -42.08
N ALA A 231 -51.87 10.63 -42.46
CA ALA A 231 -52.71 10.36 -43.63
C ALA A 231 -54.18 10.74 -43.30
N PRO A 232 -54.93 11.35 -44.24
CA PRO A 232 -56.26 11.88 -43.97
C PRO A 232 -57.34 10.78 -43.96
N LYS A 233 -58.22 10.82 -42.96
CA LYS A 233 -59.43 9.98 -42.85
C LYS A 233 -60.34 10.18 -44.07
N ARG A 234 -60.53 9.13 -44.88
CA ARG A 234 -61.63 9.04 -45.86
C ARG A 234 -62.96 8.82 -45.12
N ARG A 235 -63.96 9.65 -45.42
CA ARG A 235 -65.36 9.47 -44.97
C ARG A 235 -66.01 8.30 -45.71
N PRO A 236 -66.86 7.48 -45.08
CA PRO A 236 -67.73 6.56 -45.80
C PRO A 236 -68.95 7.30 -46.37
N ARG A 237 -69.28 6.95 -47.61
CA ARG A 237 -70.42 7.43 -48.40
C ARG A 237 -71.64 6.58 -47.98
N THR A 238 -72.57 7.17 -47.25
CA THR A 238 -73.90 6.56 -47.05
C THR A 238 -74.71 6.75 -48.33
N THR A 239 -75.08 5.63 -48.95
CA THR A 239 -76.11 5.56 -49.98
C THR A 239 -77.14 4.58 -49.42
N GLN A 240 -78.31 5.09 -49.06
CA GLN A 240 -79.50 4.27 -48.91
C GLN A 240 -80.67 5.13 -49.37
N GLU A 241 -81.15 4.77 -50.56
CA GLU A 241 -82.48 5.12 -51.08
C GLU A 241 -83.53 4.52 -50.14
N ASP A 242 -84.62 5.25 -49.90
CA ASP A 242 -85.97 4.70 -49.75
C ASP A 242 -86.99 5.86 -49.63
N TRP A 243 -87.86 5.95 -50.65
CA TRP A 243 -89.13 6.70 -50.83
C TRP A 243 -89.13 8.23 -50.92
#